data_AF-A0AAE9DVG6-F1
#
_entry.id   AF-A0AAE9DVG6-F1
#
_cell.length_a   1.000
_cell.length_b   1.000
_cell.length_c   1.000
_cell.angle_alpha   90.00
_cell.angle_beta   90.00
_cell.angle_gamma   90.00
#
_symmetry.space_group_name_H-M   'P 1'
#
loop_
_entity.id
_entity.type
_entity.pdbx_description
1 polymer ?
#
loop_
_entity_poly.entity_id
_entity_poly.type
_entity_poly.pdbx_seq_one_letter_code
_entity_poly.pdbx_strand_id
1 'polypeptide(L)'
;MKLVSALGTEEKIKKTSFKILDLKDGNDGYGWDFMNWEDVENKFLVNGSIRMECNVELREIRRKSSRKFDDQDVSDVVLVVEDKKFYMSRLFLSFQSSYFRALFLDQNIEQILRLADMFDTPTATRRCEEYLMIFPTKISLKTKTRLAVQYLLEDLKQKCLNEVRTIADIPDILSIPLKELDFRLARSMLKKA
;
A
#
# COMPACT_ATOMS: atom_id res chain seq x y z
N MET A 1 8.70 24.24 -5.25
CA MET A 1 8.29 24.42 -3.85
C MET A 1 7.47 25.69 -3.73
N LYS A 2 6.39 25.64 -2.95
CA LYS A 2 5.43 26.71 -2.68
C LYS A 2 5.22 26.80 -1.16
N LEU A 3 5.33 27.99 -0.59
CA LEU A 3 4.90 28.29 0.77
C LEU A 3 3.58 29.06 0.73
N VAL A 4 2.71 28.81 1.70
CA VAL A 4 1.39 29.46 1.83
C VAL A 4 1.29 30.09 3.21
N SER A 5 1.07 31.40 3.27
CA SER A 5 0.91 32.14 4.52
C SER A 5 -0.39 31.75 5.27
N ALA A 6 -0.48 32.14 6.54
CA ALA A 6 -1.66 31.89 7.40
C ALA A 6 -2.97 32.38 6.77
N LEU A 7 -2.88 33.55 6.11
CA LEU A 7 -4.01 34.27 5.53
C LEU A 7 -4.37 33.75 4.13
N GLY A 8 -3.58 32.84 3.55
CA GLY A 8 -3.75 32.33 2.19
C GLY A 8 -3.51 33.37 1.09
N THR A 9 -3.08 34.58 1.46
CA THR A 9 -2.95 35.74 0.55
C THR A 9 -1.56 35.87 -0.05
N GLU A 10 -0.53 35.26 0.55
CA GLU A 10 0.85 35.34 0.07
C GLU A 10 1.39 33.95 -0.29
N GLU A 11 1.82 33.82 -1.53
CA GLU A 11 2.43 32.61 -2.08
C GLU A 11 3.83 32.91 -2.59
N LYS A 12 4.84 32.19 -2.10
CA LYS A 12 6.20 32.25 -2.68
C LYS A 12 6.53 30.93 -3.35
N ILE A 13 6.87 31.01 -4.64
CA ILE A 13 7.18 29.85 -5.47
C ILE A 13 8.65 29.92 -5.89
N LYS A 14 9.40 28.83 -5.67
CA LYS A 14 10.74 28.65 -6.23
C LYS A 14 10.81 27.29 -6.93
N LYS A 15 11.37 27.30 -8.13
CA LYS A 15 11.64 26.11 -8.95
C LYS A 15 13.14 25.93 -9.06
N THR A 16 13.59 24.69 -9.04
CA THR A 16 14.99 24.31 -9.23
C THR A 16 15.05 22.95 -9.90
N SER A 17 16.21 22.60 -10.43
CA SER A 17 16.52 21.30 -11.02
C SER A 17 17.94 20.93 -10.67
N PHE A 18 18.16 19.65 -10.35
CA PHE A 18 19.47 19.09 -10.08
C PHE A 18 19.56 17.70 -10.71
N LYS A 19 20.77 17.20 -10.94
CA LYS A 19 20.98 15.79 -11.25
C LYS A 19 21.40 15.08 -9.98
N ILE A 20 20.80 13.93 -9.70
CA ILE A 20 21.18 13.09 -8.56
C ILE A 20 22.68 12.73 -8.62
N LEU A 21 23.24 12.57 -9.82
CA LEU A 21 24.65 12.27 -10.05
C LEU A 21 25.60 13.40 -9.65
N ASP A 22 25.10 14.63 -9.48
CA ASP A 22 25.91 15.78 -9.06
C ASP A 22 26.00 15.86 -7.52
N LEU A 23 25.27 15.02 -6.80
CA LEU A 23 25.34 14.94 -5.34
C LEU A 23 26.64 14.24 -4.92
N LYS A 24 27.32 14.83 -3.93
CA LYS A 24 28.53 14.23 -3.34
C LYS A 24 28.18 12.91 -2.65
N ASP A 25 29.11 11.97 -2.68
CA ASP A 25 28.97 10.71 -1.94
C ASP A 25 28.70 10.99 -0.45
N GLY A 26 27.69 10.31 0.09
CA GLY A 26 27.22 10.53 1.47
C GLY A 26 26.26 11.71 1.65
N ASN A 27 25.96 12.49 0.61
CA ASN A 27 24.92 13.50 0.65
C ASN A 27 23.57 12.90 0.23
N ASP A 28 22.65 12.77 1.17
CA ASP A 28 21.29 12.27 0.97
C ASP A 28 20.29 13.38 0.60
N GLY A 29 20.75 14.63 0.48
CA GLY A 29 19.90 15.78 0.27
C GLY A 29 20.35 16.74 -0.84
N TYR A 30 19.38 17.38 -1.46
CA TYR A 30 19.59 18.59 -2.27
C TYR A 30 18.82 19.74 -1.62
N GLY A 31 19.53 20.76 -1.20
CA GLY A 31 18.98 21.96 -0.57
C GLY A 31 19.59 23.22 -1.18
N TRP A 32 18.97 24.35 -0.91
CA TRP A 32 19.45 25.67 -1.31
C TRP A 32 18.92 26.71 -0.34
N ASP A 33 19.55 27.88 -0.31
CA ASP A 33 19.05 29.02 0.44
C ASP A 33 17.71 29.47 -0.14
N PHE A 34 16.64 29.07 0.56
CA PHE A 34 15.28 29.28 0.12
C PHE A 34 14.76 30.64 0.59
N MET A 35 15.00 30.99 1.86
CA MET A 35 14.46 32.18 2.51
C MET A 35 15.22 32.53 3.79
N ASN A 36 15.21 33.81 4.17
CA ASN A 36 15.68 34.26 5.48
C ASN A 36 14.76 33.78 6.59
N TRP A 37 15.33 33.41 7.72
CA TRP A 37 14.57 32.87 8.85
C TRP A 37 13.52 33.85 9.40
N GLU A 38 13.85 35.15 9.41
CA GLU A 38 12.94 36.22 9.84
C GLU A 38 11.67 36.30 8.96
N ASP A 39 11.80 36.07 7.65
CA ASP A 39 10.63 36.02 6.76
C ASP A 39 9.77 34.76 7.04
N VAL A 40 10.40 33.64 7.37
CA VAL A 40 9.69 32.39 7.72
C VAL A 40 8.85 32.60 8.97
N GLU A 41 9.45 33.13 10.03
CA GLU A 41 8.78 33.38 11.32
C GLU A 41 7.66 34.41 11.19
N ASN A 42 7.91 35.52 10.51
CA ASN A 42 6.95 36.63 10.47
C ASN A 42 5.79 36.42 9.48
N LYS A 43 5.97 35.63 8.41
CA LYS A 43 5.00 35.54 7.30
C LYS A 43 4.39 34.16 7.10
N PHE A 44 5.10 33.09 7.45
CA PHE A 44 4.71 31.72 7.09
C PHE A 44 4.51 30.77 8.28
N LEU A 45 5.00 31.12 9.47
CA LEU A 45 4.79 30.36 10.69
C LEU A 45 3.39 30.62 11.27
N VAL A 46 2.61 29.56 11.44
CA VAL A 46 1.23 29.62 11.94
C VAL A 46 1.06 28.58 13.03
N ASN A 47 0.80 29.01 14.26
CA ASN A 47 0.65 28.12 15.42
C ASN A 47 1.83 27.12 15.54
N GLY A 48 3.06 27.61 15.35
CA GLY A 48 4.26 26.78 15.39
C GLY A 48 4.46 25.83 14.19
N SER A 49 3.63 25.94 13.15
CA SER A 49 3.67 25.08 11.96
C SER A 49 3.87 25.88 10.68
N ILE A 50 4.60 25.32 9.73
CA ILE A 50 4.76 25.88 8.38
C ILE A 50 4.10 24.93 7.38
N ARG A 51 3.33 25.47 6.45
CA ARG A 51 2.75 24.69 5.34
C ARG A 51 3.55 24.89 4.07
N MET A 52 4.05 23.79 3.53
CA MET A 52 4.87 23.75 2.33
C MET A 52 4.34 22.72 1.35
N GLU A 53 4.29 23.07 0.08
CA GLU A 53 3.96 22.19 -1.02
C GLU A 53 5.16 22.05 -1.96
N CYS A 54 5.55 20.81 -2.29
CA CYS A 54 6.65 20.55 -3.22
C CYS A 54 6.16 19.70 -4.39
N ASN A 55 6.24 20.28 -5.59
CA ASN A 55 5.99 19.57 -6.84
C ASN A 55 7.33 19.14 -7.43
N VAL A 56 7.52 17.83 -7.59
CA VAL A 56 8.74 17.21 -8.12
C VAL A 56 8.43 16.59 -9.47
N GLU A 57 9.24 16.92 -10.48
CA GLU A 57 9.13 16.41 -11.83
C GLU A 57 10.42 15.65 -12.17
N LEU A 58 10.30 14.35 -12.48
CA LEU A 58 11.41 13.56 -13.01
C LEU A 58 11.48 13.75 -14.52
N ARG A 59 12.46 14.55 -14.97
CA ARG A 59 12.63 14.89 -16.39
C ARG A 59 13.32 13.81 -17.20
N GLU A 60 14.37 13.22 -16.64
CA GLU A 60 15.18 12.24 -17.34
C GLU A 60 15.74 11.21 -16.36
N ILE A 61 15.61 9.93 -16.70
CA ILE A 61 16.19 8.83 -15.95
C ILE A 61 17.13 8.07 -16.88
N ARG A 62 18.43 8.33 -16.76
CA ARG A 62 19.46 7.56 -17.47
C ARG A 62 19.88 6.38 -16.61
N ARG A 63 19.47 5.17 -17.00
CA ARG A 63 20.01 3.92 -16.45
C ARG A 63 20.71 3.15 -17.56
N LYS A 64 21.96 2.73 -17.34
CA LYS A 64 22.50 1.55 -18.04
C LYS A 64 21.67 0.37 -17.55
N SER A 65 20.86 -0.21 -18.42
CA SER A 65 20.11 -1.42 -18.07
C SER A 65 21.09 -2.56 -17.86
N SER A 66 21.27 -3.01 -16.63
CA SER A 66 21.94 -4.28 -16.33
C SER A 66 20.98 -5.47 -16.40
N ARG A 67 19.66 -5.20 -16.47
CA ARG A 67 18.62 -6.24 -16.49
C ARG A 67 18.19 -6.54 -17.91
N LYS A 68 18.15 -7.84 -18.22
CA LYS A 68 17.49 -8.37 -19.40
C LYS A 68 16.02 -8.60 -19.03
N PHE A 69 15.12 -7.94 -19.75
CA PHE A 69 13.67 -8.03 -19.53
C PHE A 69 12.99 -8.89 -20.60
N ASP A 70 13.75 -9.80 -21.21
CA ASP A 70 13.35 -10.55 -22.40
C ASP A 70 13.33 -12.07 -22.15
N ASP A 71 13.48 -12.48 -20.88
CA ASP A 71 13.45 -13.90 -20.50
C ASP A 71 11.99 -14.37 -20.36
N GLN A 72 11.44 -14.83 -21.47
CA GLN A 72 10.03 -15.22 -21.57
C GLN A 72 9.73 -16.51 -20.80
N ASP A 73 10.73 -17.40 -20.70
CA ASP A 73 10.53 -18.78 -20.22
C ASP A 73 10.21 -18.85 -18.73
N VAL A 74 10.71 -17.88 -17.95
CA VAL A 74 10.53 -17.81 -16.49
C VAL A 74 9.60 -16.68 -16.04
N SER A 75 9.02 -15.94 -16.98
CA SER A 75 8.16 -14.80 -16.68
C SER A 75 6.69 -15.19 -16.63
N ASP A 76 5.99 -14.74 -15.60
CA ASP A 76 4.55 -14.98 -15.37
C ASP A 76 3.69 -13.73 -15.63
N VAL A 77 4.31 -12.64 -16.07
CA VAL A 77 3.65 -11.40 -16.49
C VAL A 77 4.45 -10.64 -17.54
N VAL A 78 3.75 -9.97 -18.46
CA VAL A 78 4.32 -9.07 -19.47
C VAL A 78 3.79 -7.66 -19.22
N LEU A 79 4.69 -6.70 -18.98
CA LEU A 79 4.36 -5.28 -18.96
C LEU A 79 4.54 -4.73 -20.38
N VAL A 80 3.49 -4.13 -20.91
CA VAL A 80 3.53 -3.46 -22.22
C VAL A 80 3.59 -1.96 -21.97
N VAL A 81 4.69 -1.34 -22.37
CA VAL A 81 4.90 0.12 -22.29
C VAL A 81 5.04 0.62 -23.72
N GLU A 82 4.03 1.37 -24.17
CA GLU A 82 3.86 1.70 -25.59
C GLU A 82 3.85 0.40 -26.42
N ASP A 83 4.77 0.24 -27.38
CA ASP A 83 4.87 -0.97 -28.20
C ASP A 83 5.94 -1.96 -27.71
N LYS A 84 6.52 -1.71 -26.53
CA LYS A 84 7.60 -2.54 -25.97
C LYS A 84 7.09 -3.47 -24.87
N LYS A 85 7.45 -4.75 -24.98
CA LYS A 85 7.15 -5.80 -24.00
C LYS A 85 8.31 -5.97 -23.02
N PHE A 86 7.98 -6.14 -21.75
CA PHE A 86 8.91 -6.46 -20.66
C PHE A 86 8.40 -7.69 -19.92
N TYR A 87 9.16 -8.77 -19.99
CA TYR A 87 8.86 -10.06 -19.36
C TYR A 87 9.43 -10.05 -17.93
N MET A 88 8.56 -10.25 -16.95
CA MET A 88 8.85 -10.05 -15.53
C MET A 88 8.18 -11.13 -14.65
N SER A 89 8.63 -11.20 -13.40
CA SER A 89 7.95 -11.96 -12.34
C SER A 89 6.94 -11.09 -11.56
N ARG A 90 5.70 -11.56 -11.38
CA ARG A 90 4.66 -10.95 -10.53
C ARG A 90 5.13 -10.83 -9.09
N LEU A 91 5.86 -11.84 -8.60
CA LEU A 91 6.44 -11.83 -7.26
C LEU A 91 7.42 -10.66 -7.11
N PHE A 92 8.31 -10.50 -8.09
CA PHE A 92 9.27 -9.40 -8.08
C PHE A 92 8.59 -8.03 -8.14
N LEU A 93 7.60 -7.86 -9.02
CA LEU A 93 6.83 -6.61 -9.12
C LEU A 93 6.06 -6.30 -7.83
N SER A 94 5.42 -7.31 -7.23
CA SER A 94 4.72 -7.20 -5.94
C SER A 94 5.66 -6.83 -4.80
N PHE A 95 6.89 -7.35 -4.82
CA PHE A 95 7.89 -7.02 -3.82
C PHE A 95 8.29 -5.54 -3.90
N GLN A 96 8.48 -5.02 -5.12
CA GLN A 96 9.00 -3.67 -5.38
C GLN A 96 7.92 -2.58 -5.40
N SER A 97 6.64 -2.93 -5.55
CA SER A 97 5.57 -1.95 -5.74
C SER A 97 4.29 -2.37 -5.01
N SER A 98 3.79 -1.47 -4.15
CA SER A 98 2.48 -1.63 -3.50
C SER A 98 1.34 -1.68 -4.51
N TYR A 99 1.46 -0.98 -5.65
CA TYR A 99 0.47 -1.03 -6.72
C TYR A 99 0.38 -2.44 -7.33
N PHE A 100 1.51 -3.02 -7.76
CA PHE A 100 1.51 -4.36 -8.34
C PHE A 100 1.16 -5.43 -7.31
N ARG A 101 1.58 -5.23 -6.05
CA ARG A 101 1.17 -6.10 -4.96
C ARG A 101 -0.36 -6.14 -4.83
N ALA A 102 -1.01 -4.98 -4.77
CA ALA A 102 -2.46 -4.90 -4.70
C ALA A 102 -3.12 -5.51 -5.95
N LEU A 103 -2.63 -5.15 -7.13
CA LEU A 103 -3.16 -5.64 -8.40
C LEU A 103 -3.14 -7.18 -8.50
N PHE A 104 -2.04 -7.80 -8.09
CA PHE A 104 -1.88 -9.25 -8.22
C PHE A 104 -2.43 -10.03 -7.03
N LEU A 105 -2.45 -9.48 -5.82
CA LEU A 105 -2.90 -10.21 -4.64
C LEU A 105 -4.39 -10.01 -4.33
N ASP A 106 -4.97 -8.83 -4.55
CA ASP A 106 -6.38 -8.58 -4.17
C ASP A 106 -7.36 -9.55 -4.84
N GLN A 107 -7.06 -9.96 -6.07
CA GLN A 107 -7.90 -10.89 -6.84
C GLN A 107 -7.52 -12.36 -6.65
N ASN A 108 -6.32 -12.65 -6.16
CA ASN A 108 -5.77 -14.01 -6.11
C ASN A 108 -5.55 -14.56 -4.69
N ILE A 109 -5.74 -13.75 -3.65
CA ILE A 109 -5.41 -14.12 -2.27
C ILE A 109 -6.13 -15.38 -1.80
N GLU A 110 -7.38 -15.57 -2.24
CA GLU A 110 -8.17 -16.75 -1.88
C GLU A 110 -7.62 -18.01 -2.54
N GLN A 111 -7.21 -17.94 -3.81
CA GLN A 111 -6.59 -19.08 -4.48
C GLN A 111 -5.23 -19.39 -3.87
N ILE A 112 -4.47 -18.37 -3.46
CA ILE A 112 -3.19 -18.56 -2.76
C ILE A 112 -3.43 -19.23 -1.41
N LEU A 113 -4.40 -18.76 -0.62
CA LEU A 113 -4.77 -19.39 0.66
C LEU A 113 -5.22 -20.85 0.46
N ARG A 114 -6.04 -21.12 -0.57
CA ARG A 114 -6.47 -22.48 -0.92
C ARG A 114 -5.29 -23.40 -1.22
N LEU A 115 -4.36 -22.94 -2.04
CA LEU A 115 -3.16 -23.72 -2.36
C LEU A 115 -2.28 -23.88 -1.12
N ALA A 116 -2.17 -22.82 -0.31
CA ALA A 116 -1.33 -22.86 0.87
C ALA A 116 -1.83 -23.87 1.90
N ASP A 117 -3.15 -23.95 2.09
CA ASP A 117 -3.83 -24.96 2.90
C ASP A 117 -3.68 -26.37 2.29
N MET A 118 -3.95 -26.52 0.98
CA MET A 118 -3.85 -27.80 0.27
C MET A 118 -2.46 -28.44 0.36
N PHE A 119 -1.39 -27.62 0.32
CA PHE A 119 -0.01 -28.08 0.37
C PHE A 119 0.65 -27.95 1.74
N ASP A 120 -0.12 -27.60 2.79
CA ASP A 120 0.38 -27.40 4.16
C ASP A 120 1.61 -26.48 4.22
N THR A 121 1.45 -25.26 3.68
CA THR A 121 2.51 -24.25 3.59
C THR A 121 2.26 -23.08 4.55
N PRO A 122 2.55 -23.22 5.86
CA PRO A 122 2.19 -22.24 6.88
C PRO A 122 2.81 -20.87 6.65
N THR A 123 3.99 -20.80 6.00
CA THR A 123 4.61 -19.53 5.63
C THR A 123 3.77 -18.74 4.62
N ALA A 124 3.19 -19.40 3.61
CA ALA A 124 2.33 -18.74 2.63
C ALA A 124 1.02 -18.29 3.27
N THR A 125 0.42 -19.14 4.12
CA THR A 125 -0.79 -18.80 4.90
C THR A 125 -0.56 -17.56 5.77
N ARG A 126 0.52 -17.54 6.55
CA ARG A 126 0.89 -16.38 7.38
C ARG A 126 1.09 -15.11 6.56
N ARG A 127 1.77 -15.20 5.40
CA ARG A 127 1.97 -14.02 4.53
C ARG A 127 0.66 -13.50 3.95
N CYS A 128 -0.28 -14.38 3.65
CA CYS A 128 -1.61 -13.99 3.20
C CYS A 128 -2.40 -13.30 4.32
N GLU A 129 -2.30 -13.81 5.54
CA GLU A 129 -2.89 -13.20 6.73
C GLU A 129 -2.31 -11.80 6.99
N GLU A 130 -0.99 -11.68 7.03
CA GLU A 130 -0.28 -10.39 7.15
C GLU A 130 -0.70 -9.42 6.04
N TYR A 131 -0.86 -9.92 4.80
CA TYR A 131 -1.32 -9.10 3.67
C TYR A 131 -2.72 -8.51 3.91
N LEU A 132 -3.68 -9.36 4.28
CA LEU A 132 -5.08 -8.98 4.51
C LEU A 132 -5.24 -8.02 5.69
N MET A 133 -4.33 -8.09 6.67
CA MET A 133 -4.29 -7.20 7.82
C MET A 133 -3.59 -5.87 7.52
N ILE A 134 -2.36 -5.89 7.02
CA ILE A 134 -1.46 -4.72 7.10
C ILE A 134 -1.62 -3.79 5.89
N PHE A 135 -1.85 -4.36 4.71
CA PHE A 135 -1.78 -3.59 3.46
C PHE A 135 -3.13 -2.97 3.10
N PRO A 136 -3.13 -1.79 2.45
CA PRO A 136 -4.34 -1.26 1.84
C PRO A 136 -4.79 -2.22 0.74
N THR A 137 -6.00 -2.76 0.89
CA THR A 137 -6.58 -3.75 -0.03
C THR A 137 -8.01 -3.32 -0.39
N LYS A 138 -8.48 -3.66 -1.58
CA LYS A 138 -9.88 -3.45 -2.00
C LYS A 138 -10.81 -4.59 -1.53
N ILE A 139 -10.28 -5.53 -0.76
CA ILE A 139 -11.01 -6.69 -0.26
C ILE A 139 -11.96 -6.24 0.85
N SER A 140 -13.25 -6.55 0.68
CA SER A 140 -14.30 -6.19 1.65
C SER A 140 -14.10 -6.88 3.00
N LEU A 141 -14.60 -6.26 4.08
CA LEU A 141 -14.60 -6.86 5.42
C LEU A 141 -15.31 -8.23 5.42
N LYS A 142 -16.42 -8.37 4.69
CA LYS A 142 -17.14 -9.64 4.49
C LYS A 142 -16.22 -10.74 3.95
N THR A 143 -15.48 -10.44 2.88
CA THR A 143 -14.54 -11.39 2.28
C THR A 143 -13.40 -11.73 3.22
N LYS A 144 -12.82 -10.74 3.92
CA LYS A 144 -11.76 -10.97 4.90
C LYS A 144 -12.21 -11.89 6.03
N THR A 145 -13.40 -11.63 6.60
CA THR A 145 -13.98 -12.47 7.66
C THR A 145 -14.21 -13.90 7.19
N ARG A 146 -14.77 -14.08 5.99
CA ARG A 146 -14.96 -15.43 5.40
C ARG A 146 -13.63 -16.17 5.26
N LEU A 147 -12.62 -15.54 4.67
CA LEU A 147 -11.30 -16.16 4.51
C LEU A 147 -10.66 -16.48 5.86
N ALA A 148 -10.81 -15.61 6.85
CA ALA A 148 -10.25 -15.81 8.18
C ALA A 148 -10.84 -17.03 8.89
N VAL A 149 -12.16 -17.22 8.76
CA VAL A 149 -12.84 -18.40 9.31
C VAL A 149 -12.47 -19.66 8.53
N GLN A 150 -12.55 -19.62 7.19
CA GLN A 150 -12.34 -20.77 6.31
C GLN A 150 -10.92 -21.34 6.42
N TYR A 151 -9.90 -20.48 6.55
CA TYR A 151 -8.49 -20.88 6.60
C TYR A 151 -7.87 -20.74 8.01
N LEU A 152 -8.70 -20.63 9.06
CA LEU A 152 -8.27 -20.57 10.45
C LEU A 152 -7.22 -19.46 10.75
N LEU A 153 -7.41 -18.28 10.17
CA LEU A 153 -6.54 -17.12 10.32
C LEU A 153 -6.98 -16.31 11.57
N GLU A 154 -6.48 -16.71 12.74
CA GLU A 154 -6.96 -16.17 14.03
C GLU A 154 -6.66 -14.68 14.24
N ASP A 155 -5.51 -14.17 13.77
CA ASP A 155 -5.16 -12.76 13.92
C ASP A 155 -6.06 -11.90 13.02
N LEU A 156 -6.28 -12.34 11.77
CA LEU A 156 -7.18 -11.66 10.84
C LEU A 156 -8.63 -11.71 11.35
N LYS A 157 -9.08 -12.84 11.89
CA LYS A 157 -10.41 -13.01 12.47
C LYS A 157 -10.64 -12.02 13.62
N GLN A 158 -9.67 -11.91 14.53
CA GLN A 158 -9.75 -10.96 15.65
C GLN A 158 -9.77 -9.51 15.16
N LYS A 159 -8.97 -9.19 14.12
CA LYS A 159 -8.99 -7.88 13.49
C LYS A 159 -10.35 -7.55 12.87
N CYS A 160 -10.91 -8.45 12.05
CA CYS A 160 -12.21 -8.27 11.44
C CYS A 160 -13.32 -8.06 12.48
N LEU A 161 -13.28 -8.80 13.59
CA LEU A 161 -14.20 -8.64 14.72
C LEU A 161 -14.17 -7.26 15.38
N ASN A 162 -13.00 -6.63 15.43
CA ASN A 162 -12.83 -5.28 15.98
C ASN A 162 -13.34 -4.21 15.00
N GLU A 163 -13.37 -4.51 13.70
CA GLU A 163 -13.82 -3.61 12.64
C GLU A 163 -15.34 -3.65 12.39
N VAL A 164 -16.04 -4.73 12.79
CA VAL A 164 -17.52 -4.77 12.78
C VAL A 164 -18.06 -3.77 13.80
N ARG A 165 -18.65 -2.68 13.28
CA ARG A 165 -19.17 -1.56 14.09
C ARG A 165 -20.69 -1.45 14.08
N THR A 166 -21.38 -2.01 13.08
CA THR A 166 -22.83 -1.79 12.91
C THR A 166 -23.62 -3.07 12.66
N ILE A 167 -24.89 -3.07 13.06
CA ILE A 167 -25.83 -4.19 12.87
C ILE A 167 -26.00 -4.53 11.38
N ALA A 168 -25.80 -3.56 10.48
CA ALA A 168 -25.91 -3.74 9.03
C ALA A 168 -24.83 -4.67 8.44
N ASP A 169 -23.69 -4.84 9.12
CA ASP A 169 -22.59 -5.71 8.67
C ASP A 169 -22.86 -7.20 9.01
N ILE A 170 -23.79 -7.46 9.93
CA ILE A 170 -24.06 -8.78 10.50
C ILE A 170 -24.72 -9.75 9.49
N PRO A 171 -25.79 -9.38 8.74
CA PRO A 171 -26.44 -10.28 7.80
C PRO A 171 -25.49 -10.81 6.71
N ASP A 172 -24.56 -9.96 6.27
CA ASP A 172 -23.57 -10.29 5.27
C ASP A 172 -22.53 -11.28 5.77
N ILE A 173 -22.16 -11.21 7.05
CA ILE A 173 -21.24 -12.15 7.71
C ILE A 173 -21.96 -13.46 8.08
N LEU A 174 -23.25 -13.42 8.43
CA LEU A 174 -24.06 -14.61 8.73
C LEU A 174 -24.38 -15.47 7.49
N SER A 175 -24.11 -14.97 6.29
CA SER A 175 -24.21 -15.74 5.04
C SER A 175 -23.05 -16.74 4.85
N ILE A 176 -22.06 -16.75 5.75
CA ILE A 176 -20.99 -17.76 5.82
C ILE A 176 -21.61 -19.08 6.33
N PRO A 177 -21.18 -20.26 5.84
CA PRO A 177 -21.76 -21.55 6.28
C PRO A 177 -21.79 -21.66 7.82
N LEU A 178 -22.97 -21.90 8.38
CA LEU A 178 -23.20 -22.03 9.84
C LEU A 178 -22.33 -23.10 10.53
N LYS A 179 -21.80 -24.07 9.77
CA LYS A 179 -20.84 -25.07 10.26
C LYS A 179 -19.46 -24.49 10.60
N GLU A 180 -19.11 -23.34 10.01
CA GLU A 180 -17.82 -22.67 10.15
C GLU A 180 -17.91 -21.47 11.10
N LEU A 181 -19.12 -20.97 11.38
CA LEU A 181 -19.35 -19.89 12.32
C LEU A 181 -19.28 -20.44 13.77
N ASP A 182 -18.12 -20.37 14.40
CA ASP A 182 -17.93 -20.73 15.81
C ASP A 182 -18.97 -20.02 16.70
N PHE A 183 -19.60 -20.75 17.62
CA PHE A 183 -20.52 -20.23 18.63
C PHE A 183 -19.94 -19.02 19.37
N ARG A 184 -18.62 -18.96 19.58
CA ARG A 184 -17.94 -17.79 20.17
C ARG A 184 -18.03 -16.55 19.28
N LEU A 185 -17.92 -16.73 17.96
CA LEU A 185 -18.03 -15.66 16.97
C LEU A 185 -19.46 -15.14 16.89
N ALA A 186 -20.45 -16.04 16.81
CA ALA A 186 -21.87 -15.66 16.84
C ALA A 186 -22.23 -14.92 18.14
N ARG A 187 -21.75 -15.40 19.29
CA ARG A 187 -21.99 -14.78 20.59
C ARG A 187 -21.32 -13.41 20.75
N SER A 188 -20.12 -13.21 20.21
CA SER A 188 -19.43 -11.92 20.28
C SER A 188 -20.09 -10.87 19.37
N MET A 189 -20.62 -11.27 18.21
CA MET A 189 -21.41 -10.42 17.34
C MET A 189 -22.76 -10.03 17.99
N LEU A 190 -23.45 -10.99 18.61
CA LEU A 190 -24.71 -10.74 19.33
C LEU A 190 -24.57 -9.80 20.54
N LYS A 191 -23.40 -9.75 21.20
CA LYS A 191 -23.15 -8.81 22.31
C LYS A 191 -22.93 -7.36 21.84
N LYS A 192 -22.69 -7.15 20.54
CA LYS A 192 -22.44 -5.83 19.94
C LYS A 192 -23.65 -5.27 19.19
N ALA A 193 -24.71 -6.06 19.00
CA ALA A 193 -26.00 -5.67 18.47
C ALA A 193 -26.94 -5.20 19.59
#